data_AF-A0A3D1PP31-F1
#
_entry.id   AF-A0A3D1PP31-F1
#
_cell.length_a   1.000
_cell.length_b   1.000
_cell.length_c   1.000
_cell.angle_alpha   90.00
_cell.angle_beta   90.00
_cell.angle_gamma   90.00
#
_symmetry.space_group_name_H-M   'P 1'
#
loop_
_entity.id
_entity.type
_entity.pdbx_description
1 polymer ?
#
loop_
_entity_poly.entity_id
_entity_poly.type
_entity_poly.pdbx_seq_one_letter_code
_entity_poly.pdbx_strand_id
1 'polypeptide(L)'
;MYKIADVLPNGYNIVVNSLKDDLNGAKAICWKAKVLKDDDEGFSYEISKCLYFDTCKEHGYPEFCKEFCTHDWYAYGVLKKHSKFVRKSTIAEDGTVCNDTILKLK
;
A
#
# COMPACT_ATOMS: atom_id res chain seq x y z
N MET A 1 -13.99 -4.81 1.89
CA MET A 1 -13.79 -3.60 2.73
C MET A 1 -13.59 -2.35 1.88
N TYR A 2 -12.55 -2.26 1.05
CA TYR A 2 -12.24 -1.06 0.26
C TYR A 2 -13.31 -0.64 -0.76
N LYS A 3 -14.04 -1.60 -1.35
CA LYS A 3 -15.21 -1.28 -2.21
C LYS A 3 -16.31 -0.52 -1.46
N ILE A 4 -16.51 -0.80 -0.17
CA ILE A 4 -17.47 -0.07 0.67
C ILE A 4 -16.89 1.30 1.02
N ALA A 5 -15.61 1.37 1.40
CA ALA A 5 -14.96 2.65 1.68
C ALA A 5 -15.04 3.60 0.48
N ASP A 6 -14.85 3.10 -0.75
CA ASP A 6 -14.90 3.93 -1.97
C ASP A 6 -16.26 4.56 -2.24
N VAL A 7 -17.36 4.04 -1.70
CA VAL A 7 -18.70 4.64 -1.91
C VAL A 7 -19.12 5.61 -0.81
N LEU A 8 -18.41 5.63 0.32
CA LEU A 8 -18.70 6.50 1.45
C LEU A 8 -18.20 7.93 1.21
N PRO A 9 -18.91 8.96 1.70
CA PRO A 9 -18.52 10.37 1.49
C PRO A 9 -17.09 10.72 1.93
N ASN A 10 -16.57 10.05 2.97
CA ASN A 10 -15.21 10.23 3.49
C ASN A 10 -14.25 9.09 3.07
N GLY A 11 -14.55 8.39 1.96
CA GLY A 11 -13.85 7.18 1.54
C GLY A 11 -12.34 7.32 1.47
N TYR A 12 -11.85 8.41 0.87
CA TYR A 12 -10.40 8.70 0.80
C TYR A 12 -9.75 8.70 2.19
N ASN A 13 -10.32 9.44 3.15
CA ASN A 13 -9.76 9.55 4.49
C ASN A 13 -9.78 8.20 5.22
N ILE A 14 -10.82 7.38 5.02
CA ILE A 14 -10.88 6.04 5.61
C ILE A 14 -9.73 5.17 5.10
N VAL A 15 -9.49 5.16 3.79
CA VAL A 15 -8.41 4.38 3.17
C VAL A 15 -7.05 4.86 3.65
N VAL A 16 -6.78 6.17 3.58
CA VAL A 16 -5.49 6.74 3.95
C VAL A 16 -5.20 6.59 5.44
N ASN A 17 -6.19 6.80 6.32
CA ASN A 17 -5.98 6.61 7.76
C ASN A 17 -5.73 5.14 8.12
N SER A 18 -6.41 4.20 7.45
CA SER A 18 -6.12 2.77 7.60
C SER A 18 -4.68 2.43 7.19
N LEU A 19 -4.19 3.02 6.09
CA LEU A 19 -2.80 2.82 5.66
C LEU A 19 -1.82 3.46 6.65
N LYS A 20 -2.10 4.67 7.14
CA LYS A 20 -1.25 5.34 8.14
C LYS A 20 -1.15 4.53 9.44
N ASP A 21 -2.25 3.90 9.87
CA ASP A 21 -2.27 3.01 11.03
C ASP A 21 -1.44 1.73 10.79
N ASP A 22 -1.56 1.11 9.61
CA ASP A 22 -0.75 -0.07 9.28
C ASP A 22 0.75 0.26 9.18
N LEU A 23 1.11 1.44 8.65
CA LEU A 23 2.49 1.86 8.44
C LEU A 23 3.17 2.42 9.70
N ASN A 24 2.41 3.03 10.62
CA ASN A 24 2.98 3.73 11.79
C ASN A 24 2.45 3.24 13.15
N GLY A 25 1.38 2.45 13.17
CA GLY A 25 0.77 1.91 14.38
C GLY A 25 1.43 0.62 14.85
N ALA A 26 0.65 -0.23 15.52
CA ALA A 26 1.16 -1.49 16.11
C ALA A 26 1.77 -2.44 15.06
N LYS A 27 1.31 -2.38 13.81
CA LYS A 27 1.81 -3.20 12.70
C LYS A 27 3.06 -2.64 12.03
N ALA A 28 3.55 -1.46 12.43
CA ALA A 28 4.78 -0.89 11.87
C ALA A 28 6.00 -1.81 12.05
N ILE A 29 5.98 -2.74 13.00
CA ILE A 29 7.02 -3.78 13.12
C ILE A 29 7.17 -4.65 11.87
N CYS A 30 6.10 -4.79 11.07
CA CYS A 30 6.09 -5.59 9.84
C CYS A 30 6.73 -4.87 8.65
N TRP A 31 6.97 -3.56 8.72
CA TRP A 31 7.43 -2.77 7.58
C TRP A 31 8.37 -1.64 7.97
N LYS A 32 9.31 -1.27 7.09
CA LYS A 32 10.04 -0.01 7.20
C LYS A 32 9.55 0.96 6.13
N ALA A 33 8.63 1.84 6.52
CA ALA A 33 7.99 2.77 5.60
C ALA A 33 8.47 4.22 5.77
N LYS A 34 8.39 5.00 4.69
CA LYS A 34 8.63 6.44 4.66
C LYS A 34 7.49 7.11 3.90
N VAL A 35 6.83 8.07 4.54
CA VAL A 35 5.84 8.93 3.85
C VAL A 35 6.60 9.92 2.97
N LEU A 36 6.20 10.00 1.70
CA LEU A 36 6.76 10.93 0.72
C LEU A 36 5.89 12.18 0.54
N LYS A 37 4.57 11.99 0.60
CA LYS A 37 3.56 13.04 0.36
C LYS A 37 2.29 12.72 1.15
N ASP A 38 1.70 13.74 1.75
CA ASP A 38 0.43 13.65 2.48
C ASP A 38 -0.25 15.03 2.42
N ASP A 39 -1.00 15.27 1.37
CA ASP A 39 -1.68 16.54 1.11
C ASP A 39 -3.04 16.34 0.41
N ASP A 40 -3.61 17.43 -0.11
CA ASP A 40 -4.91 17.43 -0.77
C ASP A 40 -4.93 16.70 -2.12
N GLU A 41 -3.79 16.36 -2.70
CA GLU A 41 -3.73 15.60 -3.95
C GLU A 41 -3.62 14.10 -3.71
N GLY A 42 -3.09 13.68 -2.56
CA GLY A 42 -2.96 12.27 -2.24
C GLY A 42 -1.98 11.94 -1.12
N PHE A 43 -1.82 10.65 -0.91
CA PHE A 43 -0.91 10.07 0.07
C PHE A 43 0.06 9.12 -0.65
N SER A 44 1.36 9.39 -0.57
CA SER A 44 2.42 8.58 -1.20
C SER A 44 3.42 8.11 -0.16
N TYR A 45 3.89 6.87 -0.30
CA TYR A 45 4.83 6.27 0.63
C TYR A 45 5.74 5.25 -0.07
N GLU A 46 6.87 4.98 0.57
CA GLU A 46 7.80 3.93 0.20
C GLU A 46 7.94 2.92 1.32
N ILE A 47 7.96 1.63 0.99
CA ILE A 47 8.29 0.54 1.91
C ILE A 47 9.64 -0.04 1.49
N SER A 48 10.61 -0.03 2.41
CA SER A 48 12.00 -0.50 2.21
C SER A 48 12.32 -1.81 2.93
N LYS A 49 11.45 -2.24 3.85
CA LYS A 49 11.42 -3.59 4.44
C LYS A 49 9.98 -4.05 4.53
N CYS A 50 9.72 -5.31 4.20
CA CYS A 50 8.38 -5.87 4.15
C CYS A 50 8.42 -7.28 4.71
N LEU A 51 7.61 -7.56 5.73
CA LEU A 51 7.48 -8.88 6.35
C LEU A 51 7.33 -10.00 5.31
N TYR A 52 6.47 -9.81 4.31
CA TYR A 52 6.22 -10.84 3.29
C TYR A 52 7.45 -11.10 2.43
N PHE A 53 8.14 -10.05 1.98
CA PHE A 53 9.35 -10.19 1.16
C PHE A 53 10.48 -10.83 1.97
N ASP A 54 10.71 -10.33 3.18
CA ASP A 54 11.77 -10.82 4.06
C ASP A 54 11.56 -12.30 4.42
N THR A 55 10.32 -12.68 4.76
CA THR A 55 9.96 -14.08 5.05
C THR A 55 10.13 -14.98 3.81
N CYS A 56 9.61 -14.56 2.65
CA CYS A 56 9.73 -15.35 1.43
C CYS A 56 11.21 -15.54 1.03
N LYS A 57 12.02 -14.50 1.21
CA LYS A 57 13.46 -14.54 0.94
C LYS A 57 14.20 -15.44 1.93
N GLU A 58 13.90 -15.36 3.22
CA GLU A 58 14.51 -16.19 4.27
C GLU A 58 14.30 -17.68 4.01
N HIS A 59 13.12 -18.05 3.50
CA HIS A 59 12.79 -19.44 3.19
C HIS A 59 13.14 -19.87 1.74
N GLY A 60 13.75 -18.99 0.94
CA GLY A 60 14.29 -19.34 -0.38
C GLY A 60 13.32 -19.26 -1.57
N TYR A 61 12.18 -18.57 -1.42
CA TYR A 61 11.16 -18.38 -2.47
C TYR A 61 10.70 -16.92 -2.60
N PRO A 62 11.62 -15.95 -2.83
CA PRO A 62 11.30 -14.52 -2.88
C PRO A 62 10.28 -14.16 -3.97
N GLU A 63 10.18 -14.94 -5.05
CA GLU A 63 9.21 -14.78 -6.13
C GLU A 63 7.76 -14.89 -5.65
N PHE A 64 7.51 -15.66 -4.58
CA PHE A 64 6.19 -15.84 -4.01
C PHE A 64 5.65 -14.56 -3.35
N CYS A 65 6.55 -13.60 -3.03
CA CYS A 65 6.15 -12.28 -2.54
C CYS A 65 5.20 -11.57 -3.52
N LYS A 66 5.30 -11.86 -4.83
CA LYS A 66 4.45 -11.26 -5.87
C LYS A 66 2.97 -11.58 -5.69
N GLU A 67 2.62 -12.72 -5.11
CA GLU A 67 1.22 -13.08 -4.82
C GLU A 67 0.62 -12.13 -3.79
N PHE A 68 1.37 -11.79 -2.73
CA PHE A 68 0.96 -10.79 -1.75
C PHE A 68 0.86 -9.40 -2.37
N CYS A 69 1.83 -9.00 -3.21
CA CYS A 69 1.74 -7.72 -3.92
C CYS A 69 0.54 -7.66 -4.87
N THR A 70 0.15 -8.79 -5.47
CA THR A 70 -1.02 -8.88 -6.35
C THR A 70 -2.33 -8.74 -5.56
N HIS A 71 -2.38 -9.24 -4.32
CA HIS A 71 -3.53 -9.04 -3.45
C HIS A 71 -3.84 -7.56 -3.23
N ASP A 72 -2.83 -6.69 -3.09
CA ASP A 72 -3.03 -5.24 -2.98
C ASP A 72 -3.75 -4.67 -4.20
N TRP A 73 -3.46 -5.17 -5.41
CA TRP A 73 -4.18 -4.75 -6.63
C TRP A 73 -5.65 -5.14 -6.58
N TYR A 74 -5.98 -6.32 -6.08
CA TYR A 74 -7.39 -6.72 -5.89
C TYR A 74 -8.08 -5.89 -4.79
N ALA A 75 -7.35 -5.58 -3.71
CA ALA A 75 -7.87 -4.84 -2.58
C ALA A 75 -8.11 -3.35 -2.92
N TYR A 76 -7.13 -2.69 -3.53
CA TYR A 76 -7.14 -1.24 -3.79
C TYR A 76 -7.49 -0.87 -5.23
N GLY A 77 -7.39 -1.79 -6.20
CA GLY A 77 -7.77 -1.54 -7.59
C GLY A 77 -9.28 -1.30 -7.81
N VAL A 78 -10.09 -1.57 -6.79
CA VAL A 78 -11.52 -1.25 -6.78
C VAL A 78 -11.81 0.23 -6.46
N LEU A 79 -10.83 0.98 -5.97
CA LEU A 79 -10.98 2.40 -5.63
C LEU A 79 -11.08 3.23 -6.93
N LYS A 80 -12.26 3.83 -7.16
CA LYS A 80 -12.56 4.57 -8.40
C LYS A 80 -13.35 5.85 -8.19
N LYS A 81 -14.02 6.04 -7.05
CA LYS A 81 -14.93 7.16 -6.83
C LYS A 81 -14.27 8.31 -6.05
N HIS A 82 -13.60 7.99 -4.95
CA HIS A 82 -12.97 9.03 -4.10
C HIS A 82 -11.44 8.93 -4.09
N SER A 83 -10.91 7.80 -4.52
CA SER A 83 -9.47 7.56 -4.53
C SER A 83 -9.07 6.65 -5.67
N LYS A 84 -7.79 6.67 -6.02
CA LYS A 84 -7.19 5.75 -6.99
C LYS A 84 -5.84 5.26 -6.47
N PHE A 85 -5.66 3.95 -6.46
CA PHE A 85 -4.37 3.35 -6.16
C PHE A 85 -3.45 3.36 -7.40
N VAL A 86 -2.21 3.77 -7.18
CA VAL A 86 -1.13 3.78 -8.17
C VAL A 86 0.11 3.19 -7.51
N ARG A 87 0.74 2.25 -8.19
CA ARG A 87 1.98 1.60 -7.76
C ARG A 87 3.02 1.76 -8.86
N LYS A 88 4.17 2.30 -8.50
CA LYS A 88 5.29 2.53 -9.44
C LYS A 88 6.28 1.36 -9.45
N SER A 89 6.49 0.73 -8.29
CA SER A 89 7.44 -0.36 -8.11
C SER A 89 7.05 -1.26 -6.94
N THR A 90 7.63 -2.45 -6.89
CA THR A 90 7.58 -3.36 -5.74
C THR A 90 8.96 -3.90 -5.41
N ILE A 91 9.24 -4.09 -4.11
CA ILE A 91 10.47 -4.76 -3.65
C ILE A 91 10.59 -6.15 -4.30
N ALA A 92 9.47 -6.84 -4.51
CA ALA A 92 9.42 -8.18 -5.10
C ALA A 92 9.81 -8.23 -6.59
N GLU A 93 9.75 -7.10 -7.31
CA GLU A 93 10.06 -7.04 -8.75
C GLU A 93 11.44 -6.43 -9.02
N ASP A 94 11.79 -5.32 -8.37
CA ASP A 94 13.03 -4.59 -8.65
C ASP A 94 14.05 -4.59 -7.51
N GLY A 95 13.69 -5.16 -6.35
CA GLY A 95 14.57 -5.29 -5.18
C GLY A 95 14.83 -3.98 -4.43
N THR A 96 14.12 -2.89 -4.72
CA THR A 96 14.39 -1.57 -4.12
C THR A 96 13.37 -1.20 -3.04
N VAL A 97 12.18 -0.74 -3.44
CA VAL A 97 11.11 -0.27 -2.57
C VAL A 97 9.75 -0.55 -3.20
N CYS A 98 8.71 -0.74 -2.38
CA CYS A 98 7.34 -0.60 -2.87
C CYS A 98 7.01 0.89 -2.86
N ASN A 99 6.74 1.47 -4.02
CA ASN A 99 6.39 2.87 -4.17
C ASN A 99 4.92 2.99 -4.57
N ASP A 100 4.11 3.36 -3.59
CA ASP A 100 2.66 3.35 -3.67
C ASP A 100 2.09 4.75 -3.44
N THR A 101 0.96 5.00 -4.07
CA THR A 101 0.23 6.27 -3.97
C THR A 101 -1.26 6.02 -3.98
N ILE A 102 -1.97 6.60 -3.01
CA ILE A 102 -3.41 6.78 -3.04
C ILE A 102 -3.68 8.22 -3.48
N LEU A 103 -4.09 8.38 -4.74
CA LEU A 103 -4.52 9.67 -5.27
C LEU A 103 -5.92 10.00 -4.75
N LYS A 104 -6.15 11.26 -4.40
CA LYS A 104 -7.50 11.77 -4.10
C LYS A 104 -8.19 12.16 -5.41
N LEU A 105 -9.41 11.65 -5.62
CA LEU A 105 -10.22 12.02 -6.77
C LEU A 105 -11.17 13.18 -6.40
N LYS A 106 -11.42 14.07 -7.36
CA LYS A 106 -12.34 15.21 -7.21
C LYS A 106 -13.79 14.78 -7.37
#